data_AF-A0A699L9V2-F1
#
_entry.id   AF-A0A699L9V2-F1
#
_cell.length_a   1.000
_cell.length_b   1.000
_cell.length_c   1.000
_cell.angle_alpha   90.00
_cell.angle_beta   90.00
_cell.angle_gamma   90.00
#
_symmetry.space_group_name_H-M   'P 1'
#
loop_
_entity.id
_entity.type
_entity.pdbx_description
1 polymer ?
#
loop_
_entity_poly.entity_id
_entity_poly.type
_entity_poly.pdbx_seq_one_letter_code
_entity_poly.pdbx_strand_id
1 'polypeptide(L)'
;MDFIEGLPTSNGKAAIFVVVDRLSKYAYFTPLNHPFTAAQVAQVFMDNVYKLHGLPETIVNDRDKVVYGQTPPIHIPYLAGDSSVKSVDRTLHAKEEVIRMLKFHLRRAQDRMKNQANKQRSDRSFEVGSWVYLKLQPHRQVTARQGPYHKLSTKFYGPFLIEDKIRAVAYRLKLPNGSQIHPIFHVSQLKQCKGNVQIHGSLPNLNDEGLLRVEIKAILERRLGKINNKPVTFVLIKWSNKEIEDATWEQYHDLV
;
A
#
# COMPACT_ATOMS: atom_id res chain seq x y z
N MET A 1 17.60 2.02 -12.37
CA MET A 1 18.02 0.69 -11.90
C MET A 1 18.41 0.84 -10.46
N ASP A 2 18.11 -0.15 -9.63
CA ASP A 2 18.31 -0.08 -8.18
C ASP A 2 18.46 -1.49 -7.60
N PHE A 3 18.88 -1.59 -6.34
CA PHE A 3 19.05 -2.84 -5.61
C PHE A 3 18.23 -2.83 -4.31
N ILE A 4 17.55 -3.95 -4.05
CA ILE A 4 16.95 -4.23 -2.75
C ILE A 4 17.89 -5.20 -2.03
N GLU A 5 18.59 -4.70 -1.02
CA GLU A 5 19.58 -5.46 -0.24
C GLU A 5 19.10 -5.71 1.20
N GLY A 6 19.83 -6.54 1.95
CA GLY A 6 19.53 -6.84 3.36
C GLY A 6 18.34 -7.78 3.55
N LEU A 7 17.97 -8.53 2.53
CA LEU A 7 16.88 -9.51 2.60
C LEU A 7 17.34 -10.80 3.29
N PRO A 8 16.44 -11.51 4.00
CA PRO A 8 16.71 -12.87 4.46
C PRO A 8 17.11 -13.78 3.29
N THR A 9 18.12 -14.61 3.49
CA THR A 9 18.62 -15.49 2.43
C THR A 9 17.56 -16.53 2.05
N SER A 10 17.25 -16.61 0.76
CA SER A 10 16.36 -17.62 0.18
C SER A 10 17.03 -18.27 -1.02
N ASN A 11 17.23 -19.59 -1.00
CA ASN A 11 17.98 -20.32 -2.03
C ASN A 11 19.35 -19.70 -2.36
N GLY A 12 20.07 -19.20 -1.34
CA GLY A 12 21.36 -18.53 -1.49
C GLY A 12 21.32 -17.10 -2.04
N LYS A 13 20.13 -16.57 -2.34
CA LYS A 13 19.89 -15.20 -2.84
C LYS A 13 19.53 -14.29 -1.67
N ALA A 14 20.15 -13.11 -1.61
CA ALA A 14 19.96 -12.15 -0.50
C ALA A 14 19.73 -10.70 -0.98
N ALA A 15 19.68 -10.48 -2.29
CA ALA A 15 19.40 -9.19 -2.89
C ALA A 15 18.54 -9.33 -4.15
N ILE A 16 17.87 -8.27 -4.56
CA ILE A 16 17.08 -8.21 -5.79
C ILE A 16 17.55 -7.02 -6.62
N PHE A 17 17.95 -7.27 -7.86
CA PHE A 17 18.22 -6.24 -8.85
C PHE A 17 16.94 -5.82 -9.56
N VAL A 18 16.69 -4.52 -9.58
CA VAL A 18 15.45 -3.93 -10.08
C VAL A 18 15.74 -3.01 -11.26
N VAL A 19 15.07 -3.28 -12.39
CA VAL A 19 15.12 -2.41 -13.58
C VAL A 19 13.70 -2.01 -13.95
N VAL A 20 13.42 -0.72 -13.88
CA VAL A 20 12.10 -0.16 -14.20
C VAL A 20 12.21 0.64 -15.48
N ASP A 21 11.37 0.30 -16.46
CA ASP A 21 11.17 1.15 -17.63
C ASP A 21 10.43 2.42 -17.21
N ARG A 22 10.96 3.59 -17.61
CA ARG A 22 10.42 4.88 -17.18
C ARG A 22 9.09 5.21 -17.86
N LEU A 23 8.85 4.71 -19.07
CA LEU A 23 7.63 5.00 -19.83
C LEU A 23 6.46 4.12 -19.39
N SER A 24 6.60 2.81 -19.52
CA SER A 24 5.55 1.83 -19.21
C SER A 24 5.38 1.55 -17.71
N LYS A 25 6.37 1.92 -16.89
CA LYS A 25 6.50 1.51 -15.49
C LYS A 25 6.63 0.00 -15.28
N TYR A 26 6.87 -0.76 -16.35
CA TYR A 26 7.17 -2.18 -16.26
C TYR A 26 8.49 -2.39 -15.51
N ALA A 27 8.54 -3.42 -14.67
CA ALA A 27 9.67 -3.66 -13.78
C ALA A 27 10.18 -5.10 -13.88
N TYR A 28 11.48 -5.24 -14.04
CA TYR A 28 12.23 -6.49 -13.94
C TYR A 28 12.79 -6.65 -12.54
N PHE A 29 12.57 -7.82 -11.95
CA PHE A 29 13.09 -8.19 -10.63
C PHE A 29 13.93 -9.45 -10.79
N THR A 30 15.25 -9.33 -10.59
CA THR A 30 16.16 -10.48 -10.74
C THR A 30 16.90 -10.74 -9.44
N PRO A 31 16.84 -11.95 -8.87
CA PRO A 31 17.47 -12.23 -7.58
C PRO A 31 19.00 -12.41 -7.72
N LEU A 32 19.75 -11.82 -6.79
CA LEU A 32 21.22 -11.82 -6.74
C LEU A 32 21.72 -12.45 -5.43
N ASN A 33 22.89 -13.11 -5.52
CA ASN A 33 23.63 -13.59 -4.36
C ASN A 33 24.52 -12.44 -3.85
N HIS A 34 24.62 -12.25 -2.54
CA HIS A 34 25.51 -11.25 -1.96
C HIS A 34 26.81 -11.93 -1.46
N PRO A 35 28.00 -11.35 -1.68
CA PRO A 35 28.26 -10.12 -2.44
C PRO A 35 28.19 -10.35 -3.96
N PHE A 36 27.74 -9.34 -4.70
CA PHE A 36 27.73 -9.34 -6.16
C PHE A 36 28.67 -8.26 -6.73
N THR A 37 29.16 -8.48 -7.94
CA THR A 37 30.08 -7.56 -8.63
C THR A 37 29.40 -6.81 -9.77
N ALA A 38 29.99 -5.69 -10.20
CA ALA A 38 29.51 -4.91 -11.36
C ALA A 38 29.34 -5.78 -12.62
N ALA A 39 30.29 -6.69 -12.85
CA ALA A 39 30.27 -7.60 -13.99
C ALA A 39 29.09 -8.58 -13.93
N GLN A 40 28.78 -9.12 -12.76
CA GLN A 40 27.62 -9.99 -12.57
C GLN A 40 26.30 -9.24 -12.80
N VAL A 41 26.20 -8.00 -12.30
CA VAL A 41 25.03 -7.14 -12.55
C VAL A 41 24.87 -6.84 -14.04
N ALA A 42 25.96 -6.50 -14.71
CA ALA A 42 25.96 -6.24 -16.15
C ALA A 42 25.49 -7.48 -16.93
N GLN A 43 26.00 -8.67 -16.60
CA GLN A 43 25.57 -9.91 -17.23
C GLN A 43 24.06 -10.15 -17.01
N VAL A 44 23.59 -9.99 -15.78
CA VAL A 44 22.16 -10.13 -15.44
C VAL A 44 21.29 -9.12 -16.20
N PHE A 45 21.76 -7.89 -16.38
CA PHE A 45 21.07 -6.89 -17.21
C PHE A 45 21.01 -7.33 -18.67
N MET A 46 22.11 -7.83 -19.23
CA MET A 46 22.16 -8.31 -20.60
C MET A 46 21.20 -9.49 -20.81
N ASP A 47 21.22 -10.44 -19.88
CA ASP A 47 20.46 -11.69 -19.95
C ASP A 47 18.96 -11.51 -19.71
N ASN A 48 18.51 -10.45 -19.04
CA ASN A 48 17.10 -10.31 -18.65
C ASN A 48 16.41 -9.09 -19.24
N VAL A 49 17.15 -7.99 -19.46
CA VAL A 49 16.59 -6.73 -19.94
C VAL A 49 17.00 -6.47 -21.39
N TYR A 50 18.30 -6.47 -21.67
CA TYR A 50 18.82 -6.16 -23.00
C TYR A 50 18.29 -7.11 -24.07
N LYS A 51 18.22 -8.42 -23.79
CA LYS A 51 17.72 -9.40 -24.76
C LYS A 51 16.28 -9.12 -25.22
N LEU A 52 15.47 -8.43 -24.40
CA LEU A 52 14.06 -8.17 -24.67
C LEU A 52 13.85 -6.77 -25.27
N HIS A 53 14.60 -5.78 -24.80
CA HIS A 53 14.35 -4.36 -25.12
C HIS A 53 15.51 -3.66 -25.86
N GLY A 54 16.65 -4.32 -26.01
CA GLY A 54 17.88 -3.71 -26.51
C GLY A 54 18.55 -2.77 -25.49
N LEU A 55 19.50 -1.96 -25.97
CA LEU A 55 20.17 -0.96 -25.14
C LEU A 55 19.27 0.26 -24.96
N PRO A 56 18.90 0.64 -23.73
CA PRO A 56 18.20 1.89 -23.51
C PRO A 56 19.13 3.08 -23.81
N GLU A 57 18.59 4.16 -24.38
CA GLU A 57 19.34 5.40 -24.65
C GLU A 57 19.92 6.02 -23.37
N THR A 58 19.21 5.90 -22.25
CA THR A 58 19.63 6.46 -20.96
C THR A 58 19.26 5.54 -19.81
N ILE A 59 20.24 5.33 -18.92
CA ILE A 59 20.10 4.55 -17.69
C ILE A 59 20.31 5.49 -16.50
N VAL A 60 19.35 5.52 -15.58
CA VAL A 60 19.44 6.27 -14.33
C VAL A 60 19.65 5.28 -13.18
N ASN A 61 20.66 5.51 -12.36
CA ASN A 61 20.99 4.69 -11.19
C ASN A 61 21.48 5.61 -10.05
N ASP A 62 21.17 5.25 -8.81
CA ASP A 62 21.53 6.02 -7.61
C ASP A 62 22.98 5.75 -7.18
N ARG A 63 23.95 6.23 -7.98
CA ARG A 63 25.39 6.31 -7.66
C ARG A 63 25.97 5.17 -6.82
N ASP A 64 25.48 3.95 -7.05
CA ASP A 64 25.84 2.84 -6.20
C ASP A 64 27.28 2.42 -6.49
N LYS A 65 28.03 2.05 -5.45
CA LYS A 65 29.43 1.64 -5.55
C LYS A 65 29.56 0.46 -6.51
N VAL A 66 28.57 -0.42 -6.55
CA VAL A 66 28.54 -1.57 -7.46
C VAL A 66 28.53 -1.14 -8.92
N VAL A 67 27.91 0.00 -9.24
CA VAL A 67 27.75 0.47 -10.62
C VAL A 67 28.88 1.39 -11.04
N TYR A 68 29.31 2.28 -10.15
CA TYR A 68 30.33 3.30 -10.44
C TYR A 68 31.74 2.90 -10.00
N GLY A 69 31.90 1.78 -9.29
CA GLY A 69 33.17 1.30 -8.76
C GLY A 69 33.77 2.17 -7.65
N GLN A 70 33.12 3.28 -7.30
CA GLN A 70 33.58 4.26 -6.33
C GLN A 70 32.44 4.60 -5.36
N THR A 71 32.77 4.82 -4.10
CA THR A 71 31.81 5.38 -3.15
C THR A 71 31.50 6.82 -3.54
N PRO A 72 30.24 7.28 -3.39
CA PRO A 72 29.90 8.68 -3.61
C PRO A 72 30.88 9.59 -2.85
N PRO A 73 31.48 10.61 -3.50
CA PRO A 73 32.41 11.50 -2.83
C PRO A 73 31.75 12.15 -1.61
N ILE A 74 32.38 12.03 -0.44
CA ILE A 74 31.93 12.72 0.76
C ILE A 74 32.12 14.22 0.50
N HIS A 75 31.04 14.99 0.65
CA HIS A 75 31.10 16.43 0.49
C HIS A 75 31.81 17.07 1.69
N ILE A 76 33.08 17.42 1.51
CA ILE A 76 33.83 18.26 2.45
C ILE A 76 33.62 19.72 2.01
N PRO A 77 33.02 20.58 2.87
CA PRO A 77 32.78 21.98 2.50
C PRO A 77 34.12 22.69 2.30
N TYR A 78 34.21 23.46 1.21
CA TYR A 78 35.41 24.23 0.91
C TYR A 78 35.49 25.46 1.83
N LEU A 79 36.65 25.72 2.45
CA LEU A 79 36.92 26.95 3.19
C LEU A 79 37.69 27.94 2.30
N ALA A 80 37.31 29.21 2.34
CA ALA A 80 37.95 30.24 1.53
C ALA A 80 39.44 30.38 1.88
N GLY A 81 40.32 30.31 0.87
CA GLY A 81 41.77 30.38 1.05
C GLY A 81 42.48 29.02 1.09
N ASP A 82 41.78 27.89 1.05
CA ASP A 82 42.40 26.54 1.07
C ASP A 82 43.17 26.20 -0.22
N SER A 83 42.87 26.89 -1.33
CA SER A 83 43.58 26.74 -2.60
C SER A 83 44.60 27.86 -2.80
N SER A 84 45.85 27.49 -3.08
CA SER A 84 46.91 28.42 -3.46
C SER A 84 46.66 29.12 -4.81
N VAL A 85 45.83 28.52 -5.66
CA VAL A 85 45.47 29.06 -6.98
C VAL A 85 44.19 29.87 -6.89
N LYS A 86 44.28 31.19 -7.14
CA LYS A 86 43.14 32.14 -7.02
C LYS A 86 41.94 31.79 -7.90
N SER A 87 42.15 31.27 -9.11
CA SER A 87 41.04 30.88 -10.00
C SER A 87 40.28 29.67 -9.46
N VAL A 88 41.00 28.70 -8.88
CA VAL A 88 40.42 27.50 -8.26
C VAL A 88 39.68 27.89 -6.98
N ASP A 89 40.26 28.75 -6.15
CA ASP A 89 39.63 29.26 -4.92
C ASP A 89 38.27 29.93 -5.20
N ARG A 90 38.23 30.84 -6.18
CA ARG A 90 36.97 31.49 -6.61
C ARG A 90 35.93 30.49 -7.10
N THR A 91 36.35 29.47 -7.85
CA THR A 91 35.45 28.47 -8.43
C THR A 91 34.87 27.55 -7.35
N LEU A 92 35.70 27.10 -6.41
CA LEU A 92 35.28 26.27 -5.28
C LEU A 92 34.36 27.03 -4.33
N HIS A 93 34.63 28.31 -4.07
CA HIS A 93 33.74 29.17 -3.30
C HIS A 93 32.36 29.31 -3.97
N ALA A 94 32.32 29.62 -5.27
CA ALA A 94 31.06 29.72 -6.01
C ALA A 94 30.29 28.40 -6.01
N LYS A 95 30.98 27.26 -6.12
CA LYS A 95 30.37 25.93 -6.03
C LYS A 95 29.75 25.69 -4.65
N GLU A 96 30.41 26.07 -3.56
CA GLU A 96 29.87 25.93 -2.20
C GLU A 96 28.61 26.78 -2.00
N GLU A 97 28.60 28.00 -2.53
CA GLU A 97 27.40 28.86 -2.49
C GLU A 97 26.21 28.24 -3.23
N VAL A 98 26.45 27.67 -4.41
CA VAL A 98 25.43 26.96 -5.18
C VAL A 98 24.93 25.73 -4.43
N ILE A 99 25.82 24.93 -3.85
CA ILE A 99 25.44 23.74 -3.06
C ILE A 99 24.59 24.14 -1.85
N ARG A 100 24.96 25.22 -1.15
CA ARG A 100 24.18 25.77 -0.03
C ARG A 100 22.78 26.18 -0.48
N MET A 101 22.69 26.88 -1.62
CA MET A 101 21.42 27.31 -2.20
C MET A 101 20.54 26.12 -2.61
N LEU A 102 21.12 25.09 -3.22
CA LEU A 102 20.41 23.86 -3.61
C LEU A 102 19.90 23.10 -2.37
N LYS A 103 20.74 22.92 -1.35
CA LYS A 103 20.35 22.30 -0.07
C LYS A 103 19.17 23.04 0.58
N PHE A 104 19.21 24.37 0.58
CA PHE A 104 18.13 25.21 1.10
C PHE A 104 16.80 24.96 0.37
N HIS A 105 16.81 25.03 -0.96
CA HIS A 105 15.60 24.81 -1.76
C HIS A 105 15.07 23.38 -1.67
N LEU A 106 15.96 22.39 -1.64
CA LEU A 106 15.59 20.98 -1.52
C LEU A 106 14.91 20.70 -0.18
N ARG A 107 15.47 21.20 0.93
CA ARG A 107 14.84 21.09 2.26
C ARG A 107 13.47 21.78 2.27
N ARG A 108 13.36 22.98 1.70
CA ARG A 108 12.09 23.70 1.59
C ARG A 108 11.04 22.96 0.73
N ALA A 109 11.46 22.23 -0.30
CA ALA A 109 10.57 21.39 -1.09
C ALA A 109 10.08 20.18 -0.30
N GLN A 110 10.99 19.49 0.41
CA GLN A 110 10.66 18.38 1.30
C GLN A 110 9.68 18.82 2.40
N ASP A 111 9.91 19.97 3.02
CA ASP A 111 9.03 20.52 4.06
C ASP A 111 7.64 20.84 3.50
N ARG A 112 7.55 21.40 2.29
CA ARG A 112 6.27 21.62 1.60
C ARG A 112 5.53 20.31 1.33
N MET A 113 6.22 19.27 0.85
CA MET A 113 5.64 17.95 0.62
C MET A 113 5.14 17.33 1.92
N LYS A 114 5.94 17.41 3.00
CA LYS A 114 5.58 16.92 4.33
C LYS A 114 4.34 17.64 4.87
N ASN A 115 4.31 18.97 4.80
CA ASN A 115 3.19 19.77 5.27
C ASN A 115 1.90 19.46 4.49
N GLN A 116 2.00 19.32 3.17
CA GLN A 116 0.84 18.97 2.34
C GLN A 116 0.32 17.56 2.65
N ALA A 117 1.20 16.58 2.81
CA ALA A 117 0.83 15.20 3.15
C ALA A 117 0.24 15.08 4.56
N ASN A 118 0.75 15.86 5.51
CA ASN A 118 0.30 15.86 6.90
C ASN A 118 -0.94 16.72 7.14
N LYS A 119 -1.31 17.61 6.22
CA LYS A 119 -2.47 18.53 6.36
C LYS A 119 -3.77 17.81 6.73
N GLN A 120 -3.97 16.59 6.25
CA GLN A 120 -5.17 15.77 6.49
C GLN A 120 -4.95 14.67 7.54
N ARG A 121 -3.74 14.56 8.12
CA ARG A 121 -3.45 13.62 9.19
C ARG A 121 -3.75 14.33 10.52
N SER A 122 -4.63 13.73 11.31
CA SER A 122 -4.89 14.15 12.67
C SER A 122 -4.35 13.08 13.61
N ASP A 123 -3.68 13.49 14.68
CA ASP A 123 -3.34 12.57 15.75
C ASP A 123 -4.63 12.10 16.42
N ARG A 124 -4.76 10.78 16.51
CA ARG A 124 -5.91 10.13 17.14
C ARG A 124 -5.40 9.27 18.27
N SER A 125 -6.10 9.31 19.39
CA SER A 125 -5.87 8.40 20.51
C SER A 125 -7.21 8.02 21.12
N PHE A 126 -7.28 6.81 21.65
CA PHE A 126 -8.47 6.24 22.24
C PHE A 126 -8.09 5.61 23.58
N GLU A 127 -9.04 5.57 24.51
CA GLU A 127 -8.84 4.93 25.81
C GLU A 127 -9.18 3.45 25.75
N VAL A 128 -8.47 2.64 26.53
CA VAL A 128 -8.81 1.23 26.73
C VAL A 128 -10.18 1.17 27.41
N GLY A 129 -11.07 0.28 26.95
CA GLY A 129 -12.46 0.22 27.38
C GLY A 129 -13.43 1.11 26.59
N SER A 130 -12.93 1.96 25.67
CA SER A 130 -13.80 2.69 24.74
C SER A 130 -14.33 1.81 23.61
N TRP A 131 -15.52 2.16 23.13
CA TRP A 131 -16.11 1.55 21.94
C TRP A 131 -15.71 2.30 20.67
N VAL A 132 -15.29 1.56 19.65
CA VAL A 132 -14.88 2.10 18.36
C VAL A 132 -15.49 1.35 17.20
N TYR A 133 -15.75 2.07 16.12
CA TYR A 133 -16.03 1.49 14.82
C TYR A 133 -14.74 1.20 14.07
N LEU A 134 -14.67 0.03 13.45
CA LEU A 134 -13.55 -0.41 12.63
C LEU A 134 -13.82 -0.17 11.15
N LYS A 135 -12.95 0.60 10.51
CA LYS A 135 -12.93 0.80 9.07
C LYS A 135 -12.27 -0.39 8.40
N LEU A 136 -13.07 -1.27 7.83
CA LEU A 136 -12.58 -2.28 6.90
C LEU A 136 -12.54 -1.68 5.50
N GLN A 137 -11.59 -2.13 4.68
CA GLN A 137 -11.57 -1.84 3.26
C GLN A 137 -11.81 -3.16 2.53
N PRO A 138 -13.07 -3.52 2.23
CA PRO A 138 -13.38 -4.78 1.55
C PRO A 138 -12.90 -4.83 0.09
N HIS A 139 -12.01 -3.95 -0.36
CA HIS A 139 -11.76 -3.63 -1.78
C HIS A 139 -10.39 -4.12 -2.31
N ARG A 140 -9.67 -5.02 -1.65
CA ARG A 140 -8.67 -5.86 -2.37
C ARG A 140 -9.31 -7.18 -2.84
N GLN A 141 -10.54 -7.08 -3.38
CA GLN A 141 -11.44 -8.20 -3.59
C GLN A 141 -12.03 -8.15 -5.00
N VAL A 142 -11.75 -9.17 -5.82
CA VAL A 142 -12.08 -9.24 -7.26
C VAL A 142 -13.27 -10.17 -7.56
N THR A 143 -13.87 -10.83 -6.59
CA THR A 143 -14.76 -11.98 -6.87
C THR A 143 -16.07 -11.94 -6.09
N ALA A 144 -16.87 -10.91 -6.34
CA ALA A 144 -18.35 -10.94 -6.30
C ALA A 144 -18.83 -9.53 -6.64
N ARG A 145 -19.74 -9.39 -7.61
CA ARG A 145 -20.39 -8.11 -7.90
C ARG A 145 -21.11 -7.64 -6.64
N GLN A 146 -20.51 -6.69 -5.92
CA GLN A 146 -21.04 -6.12 -4.68
C GLN A 146 -22.25 -5.22 -4.95
N GLY A 147 -23.41 -5.80 -5.28
CA GLY A 147 -24.65 -5.08 -5.55
C GLY A 147 -24.52 -3.95 -6.60
N PRO A 148 -25.61 -3.19 -6.84
CA PRO A 148 -25.58 -2.14 -7.86
C PRO A 148 -24.79 -0.88 -7.44
N TYR A 149 -24.48 -0.65 -6.15
CA TYR A 149 -23.89 0.62 -5.67
C TYR A 149 -22.87 0.48 -4.53
N HIS A 150 -21.62 0.12 -4.82
CA HIS A 150 -20.49 0.14 -3.86
C HIS A 150 -20.29 1.51 -3.17
N LYS A 151 -20.75 2.60 -3.76
CA LYS A 151 -20.63 3.95 -3.17
C LYS A 151 -21.50 4.15 -1.91
N LEU A 152 -22.50 3.29 -1.70
CA LEU A 152 -23.47 3.42 -0.60
C LEU A 152 -23.28 2.37 0.51
N SER A 153 -22.25 1.50 0.43
CA SER A 153 -22.00 0.50 1.46
C SER A 153 -21.40 1.10 2.75
N THR A 154 -21.68 0.47 3.89
CA THR A 154 -21.14 0.88 5.17
C THR A 154 -19.63 0.65 5.21
N LYS A 155 -18.88 1.71 5.48
CA LYS A 155 -17.41 1.70 5.53
C LYS A 155 -16.84 1.30 6.89
N PHE A 156 -17.68 1.37 7.92
CA PHE A 156 -17.33 1.19 9.33
C PHE A 156 -18.21 0.10 9.91
N TYR A 157 -17.60 -0.83 10.63
CA TYR A 157 -18.22 -2.01 11.23
C TYR A 157 -18.04 -2.00 12.74
N GLY A 158 -18.83 -2.79 13.45
CA GLY A 158 -18.87 -2.77 14.91
C GLY A 158 -19.87 -1.74 15.41
N PRO A 159 -20.02 -1.62 16.74
CA PRO A 159 -18.95 -1.17 17.63
C PRO A 159 -18.17 -2.32 18.29
N PHE A 160 -16.85 -2.16 18.41
CA PHE A 160 -15.94 -3.09 19.09
C PHE A 160 -15.28 -2.42 20.29
N LEU A 161 -15.06 -3.19 21.34
CA LEU A 161 -14.37 -2.73 22.54
C LEU A 161 -12.85 -2.72 22.31
N ILE A 162 -12.18 -1.65 22.73
CA ILE A 162 -10.72 -1.64 22.83
C ILE A 162 -10.32 -2.41 24.08
N GLU A 163 -9.67 -3.56 23.90
CA GLU A 163 -9.14 -4.36 25.02
C GLU A 163 -7.80 -3.83 25.50
N ASP A 164 -6.90 -3.51 24.56
CA ASP A 164 -5.53 -3.10 24.89
C ASP A 164 -5.00 -2.05 23.90
N LYS A 165 -4.10 -1.19 24.39
CA LYS A 165 -3.26 -0.32 23.57
C LYS A 165 -1.86 -0.92 23.45
N ILE A 166 -1.59 -1.59 22.33
CA ILE A 166 -0.34 -2.33 22.09
C ILE A 166 0.82 -1.37 21.80
N ARG A 167 0.56 -0.31 21.04
CA ARG A 167 1.52 0.77 20.74
C ARG A 167 0.80 2.11 20.69
N ALA A 168 1.55 3.20 20.58
CA ALA A 168 1.00 4.56 20.41
C ALA A 168 -0.09 4.64 19.32
N VAL A 169 0.07 3.86 18.25
CA VAL A 169 -0.78 3.90 17.05
C VAL A 169 -1.50 2.58 16.76
N ALA A 170 -1.40 1.58 17.65
CA ALA A 170 -1.97 0.25 17.42
C ALA A 170 -2.77 -0.23 18.63
N TYR A 171 -4.03 -0.61 18.39
CA TYR A 171 -4.98 -1.02 19.42
C TYR A 171 -5.51 -2.43 19.11
N ARG A 172 -5.72 -3.22 20.16
CA ARG A 172 -6.36 -4.53 20.08
C ARG A 172 -7.85 -4.37 20.36
N LEU A 173 -8.68 -4.91 19.46
CA LEU A 173 -10.13 -4.89 19.59
C LEU A 173 -10.64 -6.27 20.01
N LYS A 174 -11.70 -6.27 20.82
CA LYS A 174 -12.49 -7.46 21.11
C LYS A 174 -13.37 -7.80 19.90
N LEU A 175 -12.92 -8.76 19.11
CA LEU A 175 -13.67 -9.24 17.95
C LEU A 175 -14.51 -10.48 18.31
N PRO A 176 -15.63 -10.76 17.62
CA PRO A 176 -16.41 -11.98 17.78
C PRO A 176 -15.57 -13.25 17.60
N ASN A 177 -15.92 -14.31 18.34
CA ASN A 177 -15.30 -15.62 18.21
C ASN A 177 -15.48 -16.14 16.77
N GLY A 178 -14.39 -16.55 16.11
CA GLY A 178 -14.39 -16.99 14.70
C GLY A 178 -13.99 -15.91 13.69
N SER A 179 -13.59 -14.72 14.13
CA SER A 179 -13.06 -13.67 13.26
C SER A 179 -11.76 -14.11 12.59
N GLN A 180 -11.74 -14.14 11.25
CA GLN A 180 -10.52 -14.43 10.47
C GLN A 180 -9.56 -13.23 10.35
N ILE A 181 -9.98 -12.05 10.80
CA ILE A 181 -9.16 -10.83 10.78
C ILE A 181 -8.35 -10.70 12.07
N HIS A 182 -7.11 -10.26 11.94
CA HIS A 182 -6.23 -10.03 13.07
C HIS A 182 -6.77 -8.92 13.98
N PRO A 183 -6.80 -9.07 15.32
CA PRO A 183 -7.50 -8.14 16.22
C PRO A 183 -6.76 -6.82 16.48
N ILE A 184 -5.52 -6.66 15.98
CA ILE A 184 -4.73 -5.44 16.16
C ILE A 184 -4.88 -4.53 14.94
N PHE A 185 -5.35 -3.30 15.15
CA PHE A 185 -5.59 -2.32 14.10
C PHE A 185 -4.86 -1.01 14.36
N HIS A 186 -4.53 -0.33 13.26
CA HIS A 186 -3.91 0.99 13.33
C HIS A 186 -4.96 2.05 13.68
N VAL A 187 -4.58 3.09 14.44
CA VAL A 187 -5.50 4.13 14.95
C VAL A 187 -6.30 4.85 13.86
N SER A 188 -5.75 4.93 12.64
CA SER A 188 -6.40 5.53 11.48
C SER A 188 -7.60 4.73 10.95
N GLN A 189 -7.67 3.44 11.28
CA GLN A 189 -8.78 2.56 10.94
C GLN A 189 -9.91 2.63 11.98
N LEU A 190 -9.69 3.32 13.11
CA LEU A 190 -10.67 3.39 14.19
C LEU A 190 -11.38 4.74 14.20
N LYS A 191 -12.65 4.71 14.61
CA LYS A 191 -13.47 5.89 14.84
C LYS A 191 -14.22 5.71 16.17
N GLN A 192 -14.11 6.68 17.08
CA GLN A 192 -14.83 6.65 18.36
C GLN A 192 -16.34 6.47 18.12
N CYS A 193 -16.94 5.51 18.81
CA CYS A 193 -18.39 5.38 18.91
C CYS A 193 -18.91 6.38 19.94
N LYS A 194 -19.83 7.26 19.53
CA LYS A 194 -20.47 8.25 20.41
C LYS A 194 -21.97 7.95 20.47
N GLY A 195 -22.53 7.77 21.66
CA GLY A 195 -23.95 7.45 21.86
C GLY A 195 -24.17 6.07 22.49
N ASN A 196 -25.44 5.72 22.73
CA ASN A 196 -25.82 4.45 23.36
C ASN A 196 -25.52 3.28 22.41
N VAL A 197 -24.66 2.37 22.84
CA VAL A 197 -24.08 1.30 22.01
C VAL A 197 -25.13 0.21 21.80
N GLN A 198 -25.80 0.19 20.65
CA GLN A 198 -26.50 -1.03 20.22
C GLN A 198 -25.45 -2.01 19.67
N ILE A 199 -25.23 -3.11 20.38
CA ILE A 199 -24.23 -4.12 20.06
C ILE A 199 -24.72 -4.96 18.88
N HIS A 200 -24.66 -4.41 17.67
CA HIS A 200 -24.87 -5.14 16.43
C HIS A 200 -23.51 -5.39 15.78
N GLY A 201 -22.70 -6.23 16.43
CA GLY A 201 -21.31 -6.51 16.07
C GLY A 201 -21.15 -7.56 14.99
N SER A 202 -21.88 -7.50 13.87
CA SER A 202 -21.67 -8.44 12.77
C SER A 202 -20.49 -7.96 11.89
N LEU A 203 -19.33 -8.58 12.08
CA LEU A 203 -18.29 -8.56 11.06
C LEU A 203 -18.80 -9.37 9.86
N PRO A 204 -18.55 -8.93 8.62
CA PRO A 204 -18.85 -9.79 7.49
C PRO A 204 -17.91 -10.99 7.47
N ASN A 205 -18.43 -12.16 7.10
CA ASN A 205 -17.61 -13.35 6.88
C ASN A 205 -16.59 -13.05 5.77
N LEU A 206 -15.32 -13.28 6.05
CA LEU A 206 -14.23 -13.13 5.10
C LEU A 206 -13.66 -14.53 4.78
N ASN A 207 -13.17 -14.76 3.57
CA ASN A 207 -12.44 -15.96 3.13
C ASN A 207 -10.99 -15.85 3.58
N ASP A 208 -10.22 -16.93 3.43
CA ASP A 208 -8.78 -16.99 3.69
C ASP A 208 -7.96 -15.95 2.90
N GLU A 209 -8.50 -15.41 1.80
CA GLU A 209 -7.92 -14.32 1.00
C GLU A 209 -8.35 -12.91 1.46
N GLY A 210 -9.05 -12.82 2.59
CA GLY A 210 -9.64 -11.58 3.11
C GLY A 210 -10.76 -11.06 2.22
N LEU A 211 -11.52 -11.96 1.57
CA LEU A 211 -12.61 -11.74 0.60
C LEU A 211 -14.00 -11.86 1.25
N LEU A 212 -14.99 -10.97 1.05
CA LEU A 212 -16.32 -11.10 1.69
C LEU A 212 -17.05 -12.37 1.21
N ARG A 213 -17.19 -13.38 2.08
CA ARG A 213 -18.02 -14.57 1.85
C ARG A 213 -19.46 -14.22 2.20
N VAL A 214 -20.28 -13.93 1.20
CA VAL A 214 -21.72 -13.78 1.42
C VAL A 214 -22.39 -15.07 0.96
N GLU A 215 -22.73 -15.94 1.90
CA GLU A 215 -23.46 -17.18 1.60
C GLU A 215 -24.97 -16.89 1.52
N ILE A 216 -25.64 -17.53 0.55
CA ILE A 216 -27.10 -17.50 0.38
C ILE A 216 -27.72 -18.30 1.53
N LYS A 217 -28.43 -17.63 2.42
CA LYS A 217 -29.11 -18.28 3.56
C LYS A 217 -30.48 -18.84 3.17
N ALA A 218 -31.22 -18.12 2.34
CA ALA A 218 -32.50 -18.58 1.80
C ALA A 218 -32.90 -17.76 0.56
N ILE A 219 -33.72 -18.36 -0.30
CA ILE A 219 -34.49 -17.64 -1.32
C ILE A 219 -35.86 -17.32 -0.72
N LEU A 220 -36.17 -16.03 -0.58
CA LEU A 220 -37.41 -15.56 0.03
C LEU A 220 -38.56 -15.46 -0.99
N GLU A 221 -38.25 -15.02 -2.21
CA GLU A 221 -39.24 -14.77 -3.25
C GLU A 221 -38.65 -15.01 -4.64
N ARG A 222 -39.51 -15.28 -5.63
CA ARG A 222 -39.13 -15.42 -7.04
C ARG A 222 -40.04 -14.56 -7.90
N ARG A 223 -39.46 -13.85 -8.87
CA ARG A 223 -40.21 -13.08 -9.87
C ARG A 223 -39.63 -13.23 -11.26
N LEU A 224 -40.49 -13.12 -12.27
CA LEU A 224 -40.06 -13.01 -13.66
C LEU A 224 -39.88 -11.53 -14.02
N GLY A 225 -38.75 -11.21 -14.66
CA GLY A 225 -38.48 -9.90 -15.22
C GLY A 225 -37.95 -10.01 -16.65
N LYS A 226 -37.56 -8.89 -17.23
CA LYS A 226 -36.91 -8.84 -18.54
C LYS A 226 -35.64 -8.03 -18.47
N ILE A 227 -34.55 -8.57 -19.02
CA ILE A 227 -33.29 -7.84 -19.28
C ILE A 227 -33.04 -7.93 -20.79
N ASN A 228 -32.78 -6.80 -21.45
CA ASN A 228 -32.58 -6.73 -22.90
C ASN A 228 -33.68 -7.49 -23.69
N ASN A 229 -34.93 -7.33 -23.26
CA ASN A 229 -36.12 -7.96 -23.82
C ASN A 229 -36.18 -9.50 -23.75
N LYS A 230 -35.26 -10.15 -23.01
CA LYS A 230 -35.28 -11.59 -22.74
C LYS A 230 -35.88 -11.86 -21.36
N PRO A 231 -36.70 -12.92 -21.20
CA PRO A 231 -37.23 -13.30 -19.89
C PRO A 231 -36.09 -13.79 -18.98
N VAL A 232 -36.02 -13.24 -17.76
CA VAL A 232 -35.02 -13.60 -16.75
C VAL A 232 -35.73 -13.82 -15.42
N THR A 233 -35.34 -14.89 -14.73
CA THR A 233 -35.84 -15.21 -13.37
C THR A 233 -34.98 -14.48 -12.34
N PHE A 234 -35.61 -13.68 -11.51
CA PHE A 234 -34.98 -13.05 -10.36
C PHE A 234 -35.44 -13.74 -9.08
N VAL A 235 -34.53 -13.85 -8.11
CA VAL A 235 -34.81 -14.39 -6.78
C VAL A 235 -34.40 -13.38 -5.72
N LEU A 236 -35.25 -13.20 -4.71
CA LEU A 236 -34.96 -12.36 -3.55
C LEU A 236 -34.15 -13.17 -2.56
N ILE A 237 -32.90 -12.79 -2.34
CA ILE A 237 -31.96 -13.54 -1.52
C ILE A 237 -31.91 -12.96 -0.11
N LYS A 238 -32.11 -13.83 0.89
CA LYS A 238 -31.66 -13.59 2.25
C LYS A 238 -30.19 -13.99 2.36
N TRP A 239 -29.33 -13.01 2.60
CA TRP A 239 -27.90 -13.23 2.80
C TRP A 239 -27.61 -13.65 4.24
N SER A 240 -26.55 -14.45 4.43
CA SER A 240 -26.15 -14.97 5.75
C SER A 240 -25.78 -13.88 6.78
N ASN A 241 -25.28 -12.74 6.31
CA ASN A 241 -24.76 -11.64 7.12
C ASN A 241 -25.66 -10.39 7.17
N LYS A 242 -26.89 -10.47 6.64
CA LYS A 242 -27.82 -9.35 6.54
C LYS A 242 -29.19 -9.71 7.09
N GLU A 243 -29.93 -8.70 7.53
CA GLU A 243 -31.31 -8.88 7.97
C GLU A 243 -32.24 -9.15 6.78
N ILE A 244 -33.48 -9.57 7.07
CA ILE A 244 -34.48 -9.84 6.05
C ILE A 244 -34.82 -8.56 5.25
N GLU A 245 -34.77 -7.40 5.92
CA GLU A 245 -35.02 -6.08 5.33
C GLU A 245 -33.96 -5.68 4.28
N ASP A 246 -32.76 -6.23 4.40
CA ASP A 246 -31.63 -5.99 3.50
C ASP A 246 -31.53 -7.02 2.36
N ALA A 247 -32.58 -7.81 2.12
CA ALA A 247 -32.63 -8.80 1.05
C ALA A 247 -32.56 -8.12 -0.34
N THR A 248 -31.81 -8.73 -1.27
CA THR A 248 -31.64 -8.18 -2.63
C THR A 248 -32.12 -9.13 -3.71
N TRP A 249 -32.62 -8.57 -4.80
CA TRP A 249 -33.04 -9.32 -5.99
C TRP A 249 -31.84 -9.62 -6.89
N GLU A 250 -31.53 -10.89 -7.09
CA GLU A 250 -30.45 -11.37 -7.96
C GLU A 250 -30.99 -12.24 -9.09
N GLN A 251 -30.25 -12.38 -10.19
CA GLN A 251 -30.64 -13.29 -11.28
C GLN A 251 -30.38 -14.73 -10.85
N TYR A 252 -31.37 -15.61 -11.01
CA TYR A 252 -31.24 -17.01 -10.59
C TYR A 252 -30.07 -17.73 -11.26
N HIS A 253 -29.77 -17.38 -12.52
CA HIS A 253 -28.67 -17.97 -13.28
C HIS A 253 -27.29 -17.63 -12.71
N ASP A 254 -27.13 -16.48 -12.04
CA ASP A 254 -25.84 -16.06 -11.47
C ASP A 254 -25.53 -16.79 -10.14
N LEU A 255 -26.46 -17.62 -9.65
CA LEU A 255 -26.40 -18.29 -8.33
C LEU A 255 -26.26 -19.81 -8.43
N VAL A 256 -26.37 -20.37 -9.64
CA VAL A 256 -26.34 -21.81 -9.94
C VAL A 256 -25.07 -22.17 -10.68
#